data_AF-X1JLA7-F1
#
_entry.id   AF-X1JLA7-F1
#
_cell.length_a   1.000
_cell.length_b   1.000
_cell.length_c   1.000
_cell.angle_alpha   90.00
_cell.angle_beta   90.00
_cell.angle_gamma   90.00
#
_symmetry.space_group_name_H-M   'P 1'
#
loop_
_entity.id
_entity.type
_entity.pdbx_description
1 polymer ?
#
loop_
_entity_poly.entity_id
_entity_poly.type
_entity_poly.pdbx_seq_one_letter_code
_entity_poly.pdbx_strand_id
1 'polypeptide(L)' 'PDYAFAHYVHYSLGMIYLVQGDKNAALDEYKILKDLDQDTADKLFDMIYK' A
#
# COMPACT_ATOMS: atom_id res chain seq x y z
N PRO A 1 -2.27 -9.27 17.30
CA PRO A 1 -3.42 -9.70 16.46
C PRO A 1 -3.89 -8.60 15.50
N ASP A 2 -3.99 -7.34 15.96
CA ASP A 2 -4.55 -6.24 15.15
C ASP A 2 -3.61 -5.64 14.10
N TYR A 3 -2.28 -5.75 14.28
CA TYR A 3 -1.30 -5.19 13.34
C TYR A 3 -1.30 -5.86 11.96
N ALA A 4 -1.60 -7.17 11.90
CA ALA A 4 -1.72 -7.88 10.64
C ALA A 4 -2.91 -7.37 9.81
N PHE A 5 -4.02 -6.98 10.44
CA PHE A 5 -5.16 -6.43 9.70
C PHE A 5 -4.83 -5.08 9.05
N ALA A 6 -4.05 -4.24 9.73
CA ALA A 6 -3.69 -2.91 9.22
C ALA A 6 -2.91 -2.98 7.90
N HIS A 7 -1.90 -3.85 7.78
CA HIS A 7 -1.15 -3.95 6.52
C HIS A 7 -2.02 -4.40 5.33
N TYR A 8 -3.07 -5.19 5.57
CA TYR A 8 -3.92 -5.75 4.50
C TYR A 8 -4.88 -4.69 3.99
N VAL A 9 -5.39 -3.85 4.90
CA VAL A 9 -6.25 -2.71 4.56
C VAL A 9 -5.48 -1.71 3.71
N HIS A 10 -4.32 -1.26 4.17
CA HIS A 10 -3.52 -0.26 3.43
C HIS A 10 -3.03 -0.81 2.09
N TYR A 11 -2.62 -2.08 2.00
CA TYR A 11 -2.26 -2.70 0.73
C TYR A 11 -3.44 -2.75 -0.25
N SER A 12 -4.61 -3.19 0.22
CA SER A 12 -5.81 -3.27 -0.61
C SER A 12 -6.25 -1.89 -1.09
N LEU A 13 -6.19 -0.88 -0.22
CA LEU A 13 -6.54 0.49 -0.55
C LEU A 13 -5.56 1.10 -1.56
N GLY A 14 -4.25 0.87 -1.39
CA GLY A 14 -3.24 1.28 -2.36
C GLY A 14 -3.47 0.66 -3.75
N MET A 15 -3.81 -0.62 -3.80
CA MET A 15 -4.18 -1.32 -5.05
C MET A 15 -5.45 -0.73 -5.68
N ILE A 16 -6.46 -0.37 -4.89
CA ILE A 16 -7.69 0.27 -5.37
C ILE A 16 -7.37 1.64 -5.99
N TYR A 17 -6.53 2.45 -5.35
CA TYR A 17 -6.09 3.73 -5.90
C TYR A 17 -5.29 3.57 -7.19
N LEU A 18 -4.44 2.54 -7.27
CA LEU A 18 -3.74 2.20 -8.52
C LEU A 18 -4.68 1.86 -9.67
N VAL A 19 -5.71 1.03 -9.41
CA VAL A 19 -6.72 0.70 -10.42
C VAL A 19 -7.50 1.94 -10.87
N GLN A 20 -7.72 2.90 -9.98
CA GLN A 20 -8.34 4.19 -10.30
C GLN A 20 -7.40 5.15 -11.04
N GLY A 21 -6.11 4.82 -11.17
CA GLY A 21 -5.09 5.68 -11.76
C GLY A 21 -4.54 6.76 -10.82
N ASP A 22 -4.97 6.78 -9.56
CA ASP A 22 -4.49 7.72 -8.55
C ASP A 22 -3.22 7.19 -7.89
N LYS A 23 -2.09 7.37 -8.59
CA LYS A 23 -0.77 6.96 -8.07
C LYS A 23 -0.37 7.74 -6.81
N ASN A 24 -0.88 8.96 -6.60
CA ASN A 24 -0.53 9.75 -5.42
C ASN A 24 -1.18 9.17 -4.17
N ALA A 25 -2.46 8.84 -4.23
CA ALA A 25 -3.15 8.20 -3.12
C ALA A 25 -2.56 6.80 -2.83
N ALA A 26 -2.19 6.04 -3.86
CA ALA A 26 -1.46 4.78 -3.67
C ALA A 26 -0.10 4.96 -2.97
N LEU A 27 0.63 6.03 -3.27
CA LEU A 27 1.89 6.38 -2.60
C LEU A 27 1.69 6.77 -1.13
N ASP A 28 0.56 7.35 -0.78
CA ASP A 28 0.24 7.66 0.62
C ASP A 28 0.00 6.39 1.42
N GLU A 29 -0.70 5.39 0.86
CA GLU A 29 -0.84 4.06 1.48
C GLU A 29 0.51 3.34 1.61
N TYR A 30 1.40 3.46 0.63
CA TYR A 30 2.77 2.94 0.71
C TYR A 30 3.55 3.51 1.90
N LYS A 31 3.43 4.82 2.17
CA LYS A 31 4.13 5.44 3.31
C LYS A 31 3.66 4.87 4.64
N ILE A 32 2.35 4.61 4.77
CA ILE A 32 1.78 3.99 5.98
C ILE A 32 2.29 2.54 6.10
N LEU A 33 2.28 1.78 5.00
CA LEU A 33 2.79 0.42 4.98
C LEU A 33 4.27 0.35 5.34
N LYS A 34 5.07 1.34 4.96
CA LYS A 34 6.50 1.36 5.29
C LYS A 34 6.77 1.27 6.80
N ASP A 35 5.90 1.86 7.61
CA ASP A 35 6.00 1.84 9.07
C ASP A 35 5.36 0.59 9.70
N LEU A 36 4.42 -0.07 9.00
CA LEU A 36 3.69 -1.25 9.49
C LEU A 36 4.33 -2.57 9.06
N ASP A 37 4.70 -2.68 7.78
CA ASP A 37 5.16 -3.88 7.10
C ASP A 37 5.91 -3.51 5.81
N GLN A 38 7.24 -3.46 5.90
CA GLN A 38 8.12 -3.06 4.80
C GLN A 38 7.96 -3.98 3.56
N ASP A 39 7.80 -5.30 3.76
CA ASP A 39 7.67 -6.26 2.66
C ASP A 39 6.40 -6.00 1.82
N THR A 40 5.31 -5.61 2.48
CA THR A 40 4.04 -5.26 1.84
C THR A 40 4.12 -3.88 1.19
N ALA A 41 4.83 -2.93 1.82
CA ALA A 41 5.11 -1.62 1.24
C ALA A 41 5.87 -1.75 -0.09
N ASP A 42 6.95 -2.54 -0.11
CA ASP A 42 7.80 -2.73 -1.30
C ASP A 42 6.99 -3.35 -2.45
N LYS A 43 6.13 -4.34 -2.17
CA LYS A 43 5.22 -4.91 -3.17
C LYS A 43 4.27 -3.87 -3.75
N LEU A 44 3.70 -3.00 -2.93
CA LEU A 44 2.82 -1.93 -3.41
C LEU A 44 3.62 -0.92 -4.25
N PHE A 45 4.81 -0.54 -3.81
CA PHE A 45 5.71 0.36 -4.52
C PHE A 45 6.05 -0.17 -5.91
N ASP A 46 6.45 -1.44 -6.02
CA ASP A 46 6.72 -2.08 -7.31
C ASP A 46 5.51 -2.00 -8.25
N MET A 47 4.29 -2.17 -7.71
CA MET A 47 3.06 -2.07 -8.51
C MET A 47 2.73 -0.63 -8.94
N ILE A 48 3.12 0.38 -8.15
CA ILE A 48 2.94 1.80 -8.50
C ILE A 48 3.82 2.20 -9.70
N TYR A 49 5.05 1.67 -9.75
CA TYR A 49 6.08 2.07 -10.72
C TYR A 49 6.28 1.08 -11.87
N LYS A 50 5.50 0.00 -11.91
CA LYS A 50 5.38 -0.89 -13.07
C LYS A 50 4.62 -0.23 -14.22
#